data_AF-A0A2I8DSJ2-F1
#
_entry.id   AF-A0A2I8DSJ2-F1
#
_cell.length_a   1.000
_cell.length_b   1.000
_cell.length_c   1.000
_cell.angle_alpha   90.00
_cell.angle_beta   90.00
_cell.angle_gamma   90.00
#
_symmetry.space_group_name_H-M   'P 1'
#
loop_
_entity.id
_entity.type
_entity.pdbx_description
1 polymer ?
#
loop_
_entity_poly.entity_id
_entity_poly.type
_entity_poly.pdbx_seq_one_letter_code
_entity_poly.pdbx_strand_id
1 'polypeptide(L)'
;MQRDFDLVVTILGALRDAPGPNLSTLDIKNAALAPHPEEQGLQLIAHHMDLLADAGLVKQISETAANAGATRWRITWKGYDALEQDDEDEEEYEEDEDEDGEEDYEEEE
;
A
#
# COMPACT_ATOMS: atom_id res chain seq x y z
N MET A 1 2.73 18.93 3.27
CA MET A 1 3.82 17.99 3.52
C MET A 1 3.49 17.08 4.69
N GLN A 2 3.32 17.54 5.94
CA GLN A 2 2.99 16.63 7.05
C GLN A 2 1.54 16.09 7.01
N ARG A 3 0.60 16.88 6.50
CA ARG A 3 -0.83 16.51 6.38
C ARG A 3 -1.10 15.40 5.35
N ASP A 4 -0.24 15.28 4.34
CA ASP A 4 -0.38 14.31 3.26
C ASP A 4 0.05 12.90 3.71
N PHE A 5 1.06 12.84 4.59
CA PHE A 5 1.54 11.60 5.20
C PHE A 5 0.55 11.03 6.21
N ASP A 6 0.04 11.87 7.12
CA ASP A 6 -0.99 11.48 8.10
C ASP A 6 -2.25 10.91 7.41
N LEU A 7 -2.63 11.50 6.27
CA LEU A 7 -3.72 11.00 5.45
C LEU A 7 -3.42 9.60 4.88
N VAL A 8 -2.21 9.36 4.39
CA VAL A 8 -1.79 8.04 3.86
C VAL A 8 -1.84 6.97 4.95
N VAL A 9 -1.24 7.24 6.11
CA VAL A 9 -1.25 6.32 7.27
C VAL A 9 -2.68 6.01 7.70
N THR A 10 -3.53 7.03 7.78
CA THR A 10 -4.93 6.87 8.13
C THR A 10 -5.69 6.02 7.12
N ILE A 11 -5.43 6.20 5.82
CA ILE A 11 -6.07 5.39 4.76
C ILE A 11 -5.59 3.94 4.81
N LEU A 12 -4.28 3.70 4.95
CA LEU A 12 -3.74 2.36 5.09
C LEU A 12 -4.30 1.65 6.34
N GLY A 13 -4.40 2.37 7.47
CA GLY A 13 -5.03 1.89 8.69
C GLY A 13 -6.50 1.53 8.52
N ALA A 14 -7.27 2.35 7.78
CA ALA A 14 -8.66 2.06 7.45
C ALA A 14 -8.82 0.80 6.57
N LEU A 15 -7.89 0.58 5.62
CA LEU A 15 -7.86 -0.63 4.80
C LEU A 15 -7.46 -1.87 5.60
N ARG A 16 -6.58 -1.71 6.61
CA ARG A 16 -6.18 -2.78 7.55
C ARG A 16 -7.33 -3.22 8.44
N ASP A 17 -8.06 -2.26 9.03
CA ASP A 17 -9.15 -2.53 9.97
C ASP A 17 -10.42 -3.06 9.30
N ALA A 18 -10.54 -2.86 7.98
CA ALA A 18 -11.69 -3.33 7.21
C ALA A 18 -11.85 -4.86 7.31
N PRO A 19 -13.06 -5.38 7.58
CA PRO A 19 -13.34 -6.82 7.71
C PRO A 19 -13.28 -7.60 6.36
N GLY A 20 -12.61 -7.06 5.35
CA GLY A 20 -12.36 -7.73 4.08
C GLY A 20 -11.82 -6.81 2.97
N PRO A 21 -11.31 -7.38 1.88
CA PRO A 21 -10.60 -6.67 0.81
C PRO A 21 -11.57 -6.00 -0.18
N ASN A 22 -12.46 -5.13 0.28
CA ASN A 22 -13.57 -4.65 -0.55
C ASN A 22 -13.98 -3.18 -0.31
N LEU A 23 -13.13 -2.38 0.34
CA LEU A 23 -13.49 -0.97 0.56
C LEU A 23 -13.46 -0.21 -0.76
N SER A 24 -14.55 0.52 -1.02
CA SER A 24 -14.61 1.47 -2.12
C SER A 24 -13.87 2.76 -1.75
N THR A 25 -13.49 3.57 -2.74
CA THR A 25 -12.89 4.91 -2.48
C THR A 25 -13.77 5.78 -1.57
N LEU A 26 -15.10 5.61 -1.60
CA LEU A 26 -16.03 6.31 -0.73
C LEU A 26 -15.96 5.80 0.72
N ASP A 27 -15.91 4.49 0.91
CA ASP A 27 -15.78 3.89 2.24
C ASP A 27 -14.44 4.26 2.87
N ILE A 28 -13.37 4.23 2.07
CA ILE A 28 -12.03 4.68 2.49
C ILE A 28 -12.07 6.14 2.91
N LYS A 29 -12.71 7.02 2.13
CA LYS A 29 -12.88 8.42 2.51
C LYS A 29 -13.60 8.53 3.85
N ASN A 30 -14.70 7.82 4.03
CA ASN A 30 -15.50 7.89 5.27
C ASN A 30 -14.73 7.35 6.48
N ALA A 31 -13.94 6.30 6.30
CA ALA A 31 -13.10 5.74 7.36
C ALA A 31 -11.92 6.65 7.69
N ALA A 32 -11.24 7.20 6.68
CA ALA A 32 -10.08 8.06 6.88
C ALA A 32 -10.45 9.48 7.38
N LEU A 33 -11.63 9.97 7.03
CA LEU A 33 -12.11 11.29 7.42
C LEU A 33 -13.20 11.25 8.48
N ALA A 34 -13.36 10.14 9.21
CA ALA A 34 -14.35 10.02 10.28
C ALA A 34 -14.36 11.20 11.28
N PRO A 35 -13.23 11.82 11.67
CA PRO A 35 -13.24 13.02 12.51
C PRO A 35 -13.49 14.34 11.76
N HIS A 36 -13.20 14.44 10.45
CA HIS A 36 -13.31 15.68 9.65
C HIS A 36 -13.75 15.42 8.18
N PRO A 37 -15.01 15.00 7.94
CA PRO A 37 -15.48 14.58 6.62
C PRO A 37 -15.63 15.71 5.59
N GLU A 38 -15.57 16.97 6.03
CA GLU A 38 -15.77 18.16 5.19
C GLU A 38 -14.48 18.74 4.60
N GLU A 39 -13.29 18.37 5.12
CA GLU A 39 -12.02 19.01 4.71
C GLU A 39 -11.39 18.43 3.44
N GLN A 40 -11.80 17.24 2.97
CA GLN A 40 -11.17 16.62 1.80
C GLN A 40 -12.16 16.07 0.77
N GLY A 41 -11.91 16.42 -0.49
CA GLY A 41 -12.71 15.97 -1.63
C GLY A 41 -12.40 14.52 -2.01
N LEU A 42 -13.40 13.81 -2.53
CA LEU A 42 -13.28 12.43 -3.03
C LEU A 42 -12.18 12.28 -4.12
N GLN A 43 -11.91 13.35 -4.87
CA GLN A 43 -10.84 13.39 -5.87
C GLN A 43 -9.44 13.36 -5.26
N LEU A 44 -9.26 13.98 -4.08
CA LEU A 44 -7.97 13.97 -3.39
C LEU A 44 -7.66 12.55 -2.88
N ILE A 45 -8.63 11.89 -2.25
CA ILE A 45 -8.49 10.50 -1.83
C ILE A 45 -8.21 9.59 -3.03
N ALA A 46 -8.93 9.77 -4.14
CA ALA A 46 -8.67 9.01 -5.36
C ALA A 46 -7.25 9.20 -5.89
N HIS A 47 -6.72 10.42 -5.85
CA HIS A 47 -5.34 10.71 -6.24
C HIS A 47 -4.33 10.00 -5.33
N HIS A 48 -4.52 10.04 -4.00
CA HIS A 48 -3.65 9.30 -3.08
C HIS A 48 -3.76 7.79 -3.27
N MET A 49 -4.91 7.23 -3.62
CA MET A 49 -5.03 5.80 -3.93
C MET A 49 -4.21 5.39 -5.14
N ASP A 50 -4.14 6.25 -6.15
CA ASP A 50 -3.29 6.02 -7.31
C ASP A 50 -1.80 6.02 -6.92
N LEU A 51 -1.37 6.98 -6.10
CA LEU A 51 0.01 7.05 -5.58
C LEU A 51 0.38 5.83 -4.70
N LEU A 52 -0.53 5.38 -3.83
CA LEU A 52 -0.30 4.20 -3.00
C LEU A 52 -0.28 2.91 -3.83
N ALA A 53 -1.03 2.89 -4.94
CA ALA A 53 -1.01 1.77 -5.87
C ALA A 53 0.30 1.72 -6.66
N ASP A 54 0.79 2.87 -7.13
CA ASP A 54 2.09 3.02 -7.80
C ASP A 54 3.25 2.61 -6.87
N ALA A 55 3.19 2.99 -5.59
CA ALA A 55 4.14 2.55 -4.57
C ALA A 55 4.03 1.05 -4.20
N GLY A 56 2.98 0.36 -4.65
CA GLY A 56 2.72 -1.04 -4.37
C GLY A 56 2.17 -1.31 -2.96
N LEU A 57 1.70 -0.30 -2.24
CA LEU A 57 1.15 -0.38 -0.87
C LEU A 57 -0.32 -0.82 -0.87
N VAL A 58 -1.06 -0.46 -1.91
CA VAL A 58 -2.42 -0.92 -2.14
C VAL A 58 -2.55 -1.51 -3.54
N LYS A 59 -3.58 -2.34 -3.74
CA LYS A 59 -3.90 -2.91 -5.04
C LYS A 59 -5.36 -2.70 -5.35
N GLN A 60 -5.63 -2.23 -6.57
CA GLN A 60 -6.98 -2.17 -7.10
C GLN A 60 -7.45 -3.60 -7.39
N ILE A 61 -8.61 -3.97 -6.86
CA ILE A 61 -9.27 -5.23 -7.16
C ILE A 61 -10.18 -4.99 -8.36
N SER A 62 -9.88 -5.72 -9.44
CA SER A 62 -10.69 -5.70 -10.65
C SER A 62 -12.13 -6.10 -10.34
N GLU A 63 -13.04 -5.51 -11.10
CA GLU A 63 -14.47 -5.77 -11.01
C GLU A 63 -14.76 -7.28 -11.09
N THR A 64 -15.30 -7.84 -10.01
CA THR A 64 -15.83 -9.20 -10.01
C THR A 64 -17.36 -9.15 -10.12
N ALA A 65 -18.00 -10.26 -10.50
CA ALA A 65 -19.47 -10.34 -10.59
C ALA A 65 -20.19 -9.97 -9.28
N ALA A 66 -19.52 -10.06 -8.13
CA ALA A 66 -20.04 -9.63 -6.83
C ALA A 66 -19.97 -8.11 -6.59
N ASN A 67 -19.20 -7.40 -7.41
CA ASN A 67 -18.70 -6.05 -7.15
C ASN A 67 -18.78 -5.11 -8.38
N ALA A 68 -19.65 -5.45 -9.34
CA ALA A 68 -19.84 -4.73 -10.59
C ALA A 68 -20.02 -3.21 -10.39
N GLY A 69 -19.15 -2.40 -11.00
CA GLY A 69 -19.22 -0.94 -11.02
C GLY A 69 -18.50 -0.21 -9.88
N ALA A 70 -17.83 -0.91 -8.96
CA ALA A 70 -17.15 -0.26 -7.83
C ALA A 70 -15.67 -0.62 -7.77
N THR A 71 -14.82 0.39 -8.00
CA THR A 71 -13.38 0.33 -7.72
C THR A 71 -13.16 0.00 -6.25
N ARG A 72 -12.55 -1.16 -6.00
CA ARG A 72 -12.22 -1.63 -4.66
C ARG A 72 -10.73 -1.70 -4.46
N TRP A 73 -10.30 -1.44 -3.24
CA TRP A 73 -8.90 -1.43 -2.87
C TRP A 73 -8.63 -2.46 -1.78
N ARG A 74 -7.42 -3.00 -1.80
CA ARG A 74 -6.88 -3.88 -0.78
C ARG A 74 -5.46 -3.48 -0.44
N ILE A 75 -5.14 -3.45 0.85
CA ILE A 75 -3.77 -3.27 1.33
C ILE A 75 -2.90 -4.49 0.96
N THR A 76 -1.70 -4.24 0.42
CA THR A 76 -0.73 -5.30 0.09
C THR A 76 0.12 -5.61 1.31
N TRP A 77 0.89 -6.70 1.28
CA TRP A 77 1.86 -7.01 2.33
C TRP A 77 2.84 -5.86 2.58
N LYS A 78 3.31 -5.19 1.51
CA LYS A 78 4.15 -3.98 1.60
C LYS A 78 3.45 -2.80 2.28
N GLY A 79 2.14 -2.66 2.11
CA GLY A 79 1.35 -1.65 2.81
C GLY A 79 1.20 -1.92 4.30
N TYR A 80 1.14 -3.20 4.71
CA TYR A 80 1.20 -3.59 6.13
C TYR A 80 2.57 -3.28 6.71
N ASP A 81 3.63 -3.68 6.02
CA ASP A 81 5.03 -3.43 6.41
C ASP A 81 5.32 -1.93 6.59
N ALA A 82 4.86 -1.09 5.65
CA ALA A 82 4.99 0.36 5.74
C ALA A 82 4.20 1.00 6.89
N LEU A 83 3.20 0.31 7.45
CA LEU A 83 2.52 0.75 8.68
C LEU A 83 3.24 0.29 9.95
N GLU A 84 3.96 -0.84 9.90
CA GLU A 84 4.72 -1.39 11.03
C GLU A 84 6.08 -0.67 11.20
N GLN A 85 6.69 -0.20 10.11
CA GLN A 85 7.91 0.63 10.17
C GLN A 85 7.74 1.98 10.89
N ASP A 86 6.50 2.42 11.17
CA ASP A 86 6.25 3.64 11.99
C ASP A 86 6.31 3.33 13.51
N ASP A 87 6.17 2.06 13.92
CA ASP A 87 6.26 1.61 15.33
C ASP A 87 7.63 0.97 15.66
N GLU A 88 8.37 0.45 14.67
CA GLU A 88 9.66 -0.21 14.86
C GLU A 88 10.76 0.47 14.01
N ASP A 89 11.54 1.33 14.67
CA ASP A 89 12.92 1.66 14.25
C ASP A 89 13.68 0.34 13.99
N GLU A 90 14.17 0.18 12.76
CA GLU A 90 15.37 -0.60 12.40
C GLU A 90 15.27 -2.14 12.48
N GLU A 91 14.77 -2.80 11.42
CA GLU A 91 15.32 -4.10 11.00
C GLU A 91 15.80 -4.03 9.54
N GLU A 92 17.12 -3.87 9.42
CA GLU A 92 17.94 -3.95 8.21
C GLU A 92 17.71 -5.30 7.51
N TYR A 93 17.04 -5.27 6.36
CA TYR A 93 16.99 -6.43 5.47
C TYR A 93 18.35 -6.57 4.79
N GLU A 94 19.23 -7.42 5.34
CA GLU A 94 20.41 -7.92 4.62
C GLU A 94 19.92 -8.73 3.41
N GLU A 95 20.03 -8.15 2.22
CA GLU A 95 19.90 -8.87 0.96
C GLU A 95 21.13 -9.78 0.84
N ASP A 96 20.95 -11.08 1.10
CA ASP A 96 21.94 -12.12 0.83
C ASP A 96 22.33 -12.04 -0.66
N GLU A 97 23.47 -11.39 -0.91
CA GLU A 97 24.16 -11.37 -2.20
C GLU A 97 24.75 -12.78 -2.38
N ASP A 98 23.95 -13.70 -2.94
CA ASP A 98 24.44 -14.95 -3.51
C ASP A 98 25.36 -14.62 -4.70
N GLU A 99 26.60 -14.23 -4.40
CA GLU A 99 27.68 -14.04 -5.36
C GLU A 99 28.08 -15.43 -5.89
N ASP A 100 27.51 -15.78 -7.04
CA ASP A 100 27.92 -16.96 -7.79
C ASP A 100 29.36 -16.77 -8.26
N GLY A 101 30.29 -17.34 -7.51
CA GLY A 101 31.69 -17.43 -7.89
C GLY A 101 31.83 -18.32 -9.13
N GLU A 102 31.82 -17.72 -10.32
CA GLU A 102 32.30 -18.33 -11.54
C GLU A 102 33.82 -18.62 -11.39
N GLU A 103 34.17 -19.83 -10.95
CA GLU A 103 35.54 -20.33 -11.06
C GLU A 103 35.85 -20.71 -12.51
N ASP A 104 36.48 -19.75 -13.18
CA ASP A 104 37.44 -19.79 -14.28
C ASP A 104 37.74 -21.17 -14.92
N TYR A 105 37.43 -21.29 -16.21
CA TYR A 105 37.90 -22.37 -17.08
C TYR A 105 39.29 -21.98 -17.63
N GLU A 106 40.37 -22.48 -17.01
CA GLU A 106 41.68 -22.50 -17.68
C GLU A 106 41.77 -23.72 -18.61
N GLU A 107 41.53 -23.47 -19.90
CA GLU A 107 41.94 -24.32 -21.01
C GLU A 107 43.40 -24.01 -21.36
N GLU A 108 44.36 -24.87 -20.99
CA GLU A 108 45.70 -24.87 -21.60
C GLU A 108 46.14 -26.29 -22.01
N GLU A 109 46.19 -26.46 -23.34
CA GLU A 109 46.87 -27.41 -24.26
C GLU A 109 47.30 -28.83 -23.84
#